data_AF-A0A6J6VEP8-F1
#
_entry.id   AF-A0A6J6VEP8-F1
#
_cell.length_a   1.000
_cell.length_b   1.000
_cell.length_c   1.000
_cell.angle_alpha   90.00
_cell.angle_beta   90.00
_cell.angle_gamma   90.00
#
_symmetry.space_group_name_H-M   'P 1'
#
loop_
_entity.id
_entity.type
_entity.pdbx_description
1 polymer ?
#
loop_
_entity_poly.entity_id
_entity_poly.type
_entity_poly.pdbx_seq_one_letter_code
_entity_poly.pdbx_strand_id
1 'polypeptide(L)'
;MGDLAVHIAKVARLRYPESAIPAELRGTLLEMGQIAELVVQKAGSALVSRDGSLFDQIERDDDRMDALHRKLFTLILDDSWEHGVEGAIDVTLISRYYERFADHAVSVARRVANDF
;
A
#
# COMPACT_ATOMS: atom_id res chain seq x y z
N MET A 1 8.43 -7.24 2.55
CA MET A 1 7.91 -5.97 3.14
C MET A 1 9.01 -4.93 3.28
N GLY A 2 10.11 -5.18 4.00
CA GLY A 2 11.22 -4.21 4.14
C GLY A 2 11.77 -3.68 2.82
N ASP A 3 11.99 -4.53 1.82
CA ASP A 3 12.46 -4.10 0.50
C ASP A 3 11.47 -3.17 -0.23
N LEU A 4 10.18 -3.36 -0.03
CA LEU A 4 9.14 -2.49 -0.61
C LEU A 4 9.18 -1.11 0.04
N ALA A 5 9.37 -1.04 1.36
CA ALA A 5 9.58 0.24 2.05
C ALA A 5 10.85 0.95 1.55
N VAL A 6 11.93 0.22 1.29
CA VAL A 6 13.13 0.76 0.65
C VAL A 6 12.84 1.30 -0.75
N HIS A 7 12.03 0.62 -1.55
CA HIS A 7 11.66 1.13 -2.88
C HIS A 7 10.84 2.42 -2.80
N ILE A 8 9.87 2.51 -1.89
CA ILE A 8 9.11 3.76 -1.65
C ILE A 8 10.05 4.90 -1.26
N ALA A 9 10.99 4.65 -0.34
CA ALA A 9 11.98 5.63 0.09
C ALA A 9 12.91 6.07 -1.07
N LYS A 10 13.28 5.15 -1.96
CA LYS A 10 14.10 5.45 -3.15
C LYS A 10 13.35 6.36 -4.12
N VAL A 11 12.06 6.13 -4.38
CA VAL A 11 11.26 7.02 -5.24
C VAL A 11 11.14 8.41 -4.62
N ALA A 12 10.86 8.51 -3.32
CA ALA A 12 10.82 9.78 -2.61
C ALA A 12 12.17 10.53 -2.69
N ARG A 13 13.29 9.81 -2.54
CA ARG A 13 14.63 10.39 -2.61
C ARG A 13 15.01 10.83 -4.03
N LEU A 14 14.57 10.11 -5.07
CA LEU A 14 14.87 10.41 -6.46
C LEU A 14 14.34 11.78 -6.89
N ARG A 15 13.23 12.23 -6.29
CA ARG A 15 12.54 13.48 -6.68
C ARG A 15 12.91 14.70 -5.85
N TYR A 16 13.67 14.52 -4.77
CA TYR A 16 14.10 15.62 -3.91
C TYR A 16 14.84 16.73 -4.72
N PRO A 17 14.56 18.02 -4.48
CA PRO A 17 13.72 18.59 -3.41
C PRO A 17 12.21 18.58 -3.70
N GLU A 18 11.82 18.25 -4.93
CA GLU A 18 10.42 18.13 -5.33
C GLU A 18 9.78 16.84 -4.78
N SER A 19 8.47 16.72 -4.96
CA SER A 19 7.73 15.53 -4.56
C SER A 19 7.45 14.63 -5.75
N ALA A 20 7.64 13.32 -5.56
CA ALA A 20 7.17 12.31 -6.53
C ALA A 20 5.65 12.25 -6.66
N ILE A 21 4.93 12.82 -5.69
CA ILE A 21 3.49 12.69 -5.55
C ILE A 21 2.83 14.06 -5.72
N PRO A 22 1.95 14.22 -6.73
CA PRO A 22 1.09 15.40 -6.87
C PRO A 22 0.32 15.69 -5.60
N ALA A 23 0.13 16.96 -5.27
CA ALA A 23 -0.41 17.41 -3.99
C ALA A 23 -1.79 16.79 -3.68
N GLU A 24 -2.64 16.69 -4.69
CA GLU A 24 -3.99 16.11 -4.65
C GLU A 24 -4.00 14.60 -4.39
N LEU A 25 -2.92 13.88 -4.72
CA LEU A 25 -2.82 12.44 -4.49
C LEU A 25 -2.23 12.08 -3.12
N ARG A 26 -1.60 13.05 -2.44
CA ARG A 26 -0.91 12.80 -1.16
C ARG A 26 -1.83 12.21 -0.08
N GLY A 27 -3.09 12.66 -0.02
CA GLY A 27 -4.05 12.11 0.94
C GLY A 27 -4.35 10.64 0.70
N THR A 28 -4.50 10.25 -0.57
CA THR A 28 -4.77 8.85 -0.95
C THR A 28 -3.56 7.97 -0.64
N LEU A 29 -2.34 8.42 -0.95
CA LEU A 29 -1.13 7.65 -0.65
C LEU A 29 -0.76 7.60 0.84
N LEU A 30 -1.09 8.65 1.60
CA LEU A 30 -0.97 8.63 3.06
C LEU A 30 -1.88 7.56 3.65
N GLU A 31 -3.12 7.45 3.18
CA GLU A 31 -4.06 6.42 3.62
C GLU A 31 -3.54 5.01 3.28
N MET A 32 -2.99 4.81 2.08
CA MET A 32 -2.33 3.54 1.73
C MET A 32 -1.19 3.21 2.70
N GLY A 33 -0.34 4.19 3.04
CA GLY A 33 0.73 4.01 4.02
C GLY A 33 0.22 3.61 5.41
N GLN A 34 -0.85 4.23 5.88
CA GLN A 34 -1.48 3.89 7.16
C GLN A 34 -2.09 2.48 7.16
N ILE A 35 -2.72 2.07 6.07
CA ILE A 35 -3.25 0.71 5.92
C ILE A 35 -2.11 -0.31 5.92
N ALA A 36 -1.04 -0.06 5.17
CA ALA A 36 0.12 -0.95 5.14
C ALA A 36 0.71 -1.18 6.55
N GLU A 37 0.84 -0.12 7.35
CA GLU A 37 1.29 -0.22 8.75
C GLU A 37 0.29 -1.02 9.60
N LEU A 38 -1.01 -0.71 9.50
CA LEU A 38 -2.07 -1.36 10.26
C LEU A 38 -2.13 -2.87 9.99
N VAL A 39 -2.07 -3.28 8.73
CA VAL A 39 -2.14 -4.69 8.34
C VAL A 39 -0.94 -5.46 8.88
N VAL A 40 0.27 -4.87 8.86
CA VAL A 40 1.46 -5.50 9.44
C VAL A 40 1.36 -5.64 10.96
N GLN A 41 0.88 -4.60 11.65
CA GLN A 41 0.67 -4.68 13.10
C GLN A 41 -0.33 -5.79 13.45
N LYS A 42 -1.47 -5.84 12.75
CA LYS A 42 -2.48 -6.88 12.94
C LYS A 42 -1.95 -8.27 12.61
N ALA A 43 -1.19 -8.44 11.53
CA ALA A 43 -0.57 -9.72 11.18
C ALA A 43 0.39 -10.20 12.28
N GLY A 44 1.18 -9.30 12.86
CA GLY A 44 2.01 -9.59 14.03
C GLY A 44 1.21 -10.00 15.26
N SER A 45 0.12 -9.28 15.56
CA SER A 45 -0.79 -9.65 16.65
C SER A 45 -1.49 -10.99 16.42
N ALA A 46 -1.92 -11.28 15.19
CA ALA A 46 -2.56 -12.53 14.83
C ALA A 46 -1.61 -13.72 14.95
N LEU A 47 -0.33 -13.54 14.62
CA LEU A 47 0.72 -14.55 14.82
C LEU A 47 0.86 -14.96 16.28
N VAL A 48 0.81 -14.00 17.20
CA VAL A 48 0.98 -14.26 18.65
C VAL A 48 -0.31 -14.78 19.28
N SER A 49 -1.44 -14.13 19.00
CA SER A 49 -2.72 -14.40 19.67
C SER A 49 -3.51 -15.55 19.04
N ARG A 50 -3.29 -15.82 17.75
CA ARG A 50 -4.10 -16.73 16.93
C ARG A 50 -5.60 -16.37 16.93
N ASP A 51 -5.92 -15.09 17.09
CA ASP A 51 -7.29 -14.60 17.07
C ASP A 51 -7.83 -14.54 15.63
N GLY A 52 -8.85 -15.36 15.35
CA GLY A 52 -9.53 -15.43 14.06
C GLY A 52 -10.09 -14.09 13.57
N SER A 53 -10.55 -13.24 14.50
CA SER A 53 -11.14 -11.94 14.17
C SER A 53 -10.14 -10.96 13.59
N LEU A 54 -8.84 -11.16 13.84
CA LEU A 54 -7.78 -10.35 13.24
C LEU A 54 -7.58 -10.69 11.77
N PHE A 55 -7.83 -11.95 11.36
CA PHE A 55 -7.76 -12.33 9.94
C PHE A 55 -8.84 -11.62 9.12
N ASP A 56 -10.09 -11.62 9.60
CA ASP A 56 -11.20 -10.91 8.94
C ASP A 56 -10.98 -9.39 8.88
N GLN A 57 -10.27 -8.82 9.86
CA GLN A 57 -9.90 -7.42 9.85
C GLN A 57 -8.80 -7.13 8.83
N ILE A 58 -7.80 -8.01 8.73
CA ILE A 58 -6.71 -7.91 7.76
C ILE A 58 -7.24 -7.97 6.33
N GLU A 59 -8.15 -8.90 6.02
CA GLU A 59 -8.74 -9.00 4.68
C GLU A 59 -9.53 -7.73 4.30
N ARG A 60 -10.30 -7.16 5.24
CA ARG A 60 -11.04 -5.91 4.99
C ARG A 60 -10.13 -4.70 4.78
N ASP A 61 -9.00 -4.64 5.48
CA ASP A 61 -8.03 -3.58 5.29
C ASP A 61 -7.33 -3.71 3.92
N ASP A 62 -7.07 -4.95 3.48
CA ASP A 62 -6.50 -5.25 2.16
C ASP A 62 -7.47 -4.86 1.03
N ASP A 63 -8.76 -5.18 1.14
CA ASP A 63 -9.79 -4.72 0.20
C ASP A 63 -9.81 -3.18 0.06
N ARG A 64 -9.53 -2.47 1.17
CA ARG A 64 -9.44 -1.01 1.19
C ARG A 64 -8.17 -0.51 0.53
N MET A 65 -7.02 -1.18 0.74
CA MET A 65 -5.77 -0.91 0.01
C MET A 65 -5.99 -1.05 -1.50
N ASP A 66 -6.64 -2.13 -1.91
CA ASP A 66 -7.01 -2.45 -3.27
C ASP A 66 -7.90 -1.38 -3.92
N ALA A 67 -8.89 -0.88 -3.18
CA ALA A 67 -9.74 0.21 -3.64
C ALA A 67 -8.95 1.50 -3.88
N LEU A 68 -8.01 1.85 -2.99
CA LEU A 68 -7.14 3.01 -3.16
C LEU A 68 -6.17 2.85 -4.34
N HIS A 69 -5.64 1.64 -4.53
CA HIS A 69 -4.80 1.30 -5.68
C HIS A 69 -5.55 1.55 -6.99
N ARG A 70 -6.77 0.99 -7.13
CA ARG A 70 -7.63 1.19 -8.31
C ARG A 70 -8.01 2.65 -8.52
N LYS A 71 -8.28 3.39 -7.43
CA LYS A 71 -8.57 4.83 -7.49
C LYS A 71 -7.40 5.61 -8.09
N LEU A 72 -6.17 5.33 -7.65
CA LEU A 72 -4.98 5.99 -8.21
C LEU A 72 -4.80 5.67 -9.69
N PHE A 73 -5.04 4.42 -10.10
CA PHE A 73 -5.00 4.02 -11.50
C PHE A 73 -6.03 4.75 -12.36
N THR A 74 -7.23 4.96 -11.82
CA THR A 74 -8.28 5.73 -12.50
C THR A 74 -7.83 7.18 -12.73
N LEU A 75 -7.19 7.80 -11.74
CA LEU A 75 -6.73 9.19 -11.82
C LEU A 75 -5.55 9.39 -12.78
N ILE A 76 -4.58 8.47 -12.82
CA ILE A 76 -3.42 8.58 -13.72
C ILE A 76 -3.76 8.26 -15.18
N LEU A 77 -4.86 7.54 -15.43
CA LEU A 77 -5.33 7.18 -16.78
C LEU A 77 -6.39 8.15 -17.30
N ASP A 78 -6.83 9.11 -16.48
CA ASP A 78 -7.79 10.12 -16.90
C ASP A 78 -7.14 11.10 -17.91
N ASP A 79 -7.91 11.54 -18.90
CA ASP A 79 -7.46 12.53 -19.88
C ASP A 79 -7.08 13.87 -19.23
N SER A 80 -7.55 14.13 -18.00
CA SER A 80 -7.20 15.29 -17.19
C SER A 80 -5.87 15.16 -16.45
N TRP A 81 -5.07 14.13 -16.70
CA TRP A 81 -3.77 13.95 -16.03
C TRP A 81 -2.73 14.96 -16.52
N GLU A 82 -2.34 15.90 -15.65
CA GLU A 82 -1.44 17.01 -16.00
C GLU A 82 0.03 16.80 -15.58
N HIS A 83 0.34 15.74 -14.83
CA HIS A 83 1.68 15.54 -14.23
C HIS A 83 2.64 14.73 -15.10
N GLY A 84 2.27 14.50 -16.36
CA GLY A 84 3.10 13.82 -17.35
C GLY A 84 3.37 12.33 -17.06
N VAL A 85 4.11 11.69 -17.97
CA VAL A 85 4.40 10.25 -17.89
C VAL A 85 5.23 9.90 -16.67
N GLU A 86 6.17 10.77 -16.28
CA GLU A 86 7.06 10.53 -15.14
C GLU A 86 6.28 10.48 -13.82
N GLY A 87 5.36 11.43 -13.58
CA GLY A 87 4.49 11.41 -12.42
C GLY A 87 3.56 10.18 -12.40
N ALA A 88 3.06 9.76 -13.56
CA ALA A 88 2.22 8.57 -13.65
C ALA A 88 3.00 7.30 -13.27
N ILE A 89 4.27 7.19 -13.71
CA ILE A 89 5.16 6.09 -13.33
C ILE A 89 5.44 6.10 -11.83
N ASP A 90 5.77 7.26 -11.26
CA ASP A 90 6.08 7.37 -9.82
C ASP A 90 4.88 6.95 -8.95
N VAL A 91 3.69 7.45 -9.27
CA VAL A 91 2.43 7.09 -8.58
C VAL A 91 2.14 5.60 -8.74
N THR A 92 2.29 5.06 -9.95
CA THR A 92 2.08 3.63 -10.23
C THR A 92 3.00 2.75 -9.38
N LEU A 93 4.29 3.07 -9.34
CA LEU A 93 5.29 2.32 -8.60
C LEU A 93 5.01 2.36 -7.09
N ILE A 94 4.82 3.56 -6.53
CA ILE A 94 4.54 3.72 -5.10
C ILE A 94 3.25 3.01 -4.71
N SER A 95 2.18 3.19 -5.49
CA SER A 95 0.90 2.53 -5.26
C SER A 95 1.06 1.01 -5.27
N ARG A 96 1.83 0.46 -6.23
CA ARG A 96 2.09 -0.98 -6.29
C ARG A 96 2.94 -1.48 -5.13
N TYR A 97 3.91 -0.70 -4.66
CA TYR A 97 4.72 -1.11 -3.51
C TYR A 97 3.90 -1.17 -2.22
N TYR A 98 2.91 -0.29 -2.04
CA TYR A 98 1.99 -0.37 -0.91
C TYR A 98 1.03 -1.57 -1.00
N GLU A 99 0.45 -1.84 -2.17
CA GLU A 99 -0.39 -3.04 -2.38
C GLU A 99 0.38 -4.32 -2.07
N ARG A 100 1.56 -4.51 -2.68
CA ARG A 100 2.40 -5.69 -2.41
C ARG A 100 2.86 -5.79 -0.96
N PHE A 101 2.91 -4.66 -0.25
CA PHE A 101 3.25 -4.65 1.17
C PHE A 101 2.11 -5.24 2.00
N ALA A 102 0.86 -4.82 1.72
CA ALA A 102 -0.34 -5.37 2.34
C ALA A 102 -0.53 -6.86 2.01
N ASP A 103 -0.42 -7.24 0.72
CA ASP A 103 -0.46 -8.63 0.26
C ASP A 103 0.46 -9.55 1.06
N HIS A 104 1.69 -9.10 1.34
CA HIS A 104 2.65 -9.88 2.10
C HIS A 104 2.21 -10.09 3.54
N ALA A 105 1.63 -9.07 4.17
CA ALA A 105 1.12 -9.18 5.53
C ALA A 105 -0.12 -10.11 5.59
N VAL A 106 -1.03 -10.01 4.62
CA VAL A 106 -2.16 -10.94 4.43
C VAL A 106 -1.67 -12.37 4.24
N SER A 107 -0.67 -12.58 3.38
CA SER A 107 -0.10 -13.92 3.13
C SER A 107 0.50 -14.54 4.40
N VAL A 108 1.19 -13.74 5.23
CA VAL A 108 1.68 -14.20 6.54
C VAL A 108 0.52 -14.58 7.44
N ALA A 109 -0.50 -13.73 7.55
CA ALA A 109 -1.66 -13.99 8.40
C ALA A 109 -2.42 -15.26 7.99
N ARG A 110 -2.66 -15.46 6.69
CA ARG A 110 -3.30 -16.68 6.15
C ARG A 110 -2.51 -17.95 6.43
N ARG A 111 -1.18 -17.91 6.37
CA ARG A 111 -0.34 -19.08 6.72
C ARG A 111 -0.54 -19.48 8.17
N VAL A 112 -0.56 -18.50 9.08
CA VAL A 112 -0.84 -18.77 10.49
C VAL A 112 -2.23 -19.37 10.66
N ALA A 113 -3.26 -18.84 9.97
CA ALA A 113 -4.62 -19.35 10.07
C ALA A 113 -4.76 -20.81 9.59
N ASN A 114 -4.06 -21.18 8.52
CA ASN A 114 -4.13 -22.51 7.89
C ASN A 114 -3.29 -23.59 8.57
N ASP A 115 -2.42 -23.23 9.51
CA ASP A 115 -1.65 -24.20 10.31
C ASP A 115 -2.51 -24.80 11.46
N PHE A 116 -3.84 -24.61 11.41
CA PHE A 116 -4.87 -25.15 12.32
C PHE A 116 -6.04 -25.77 11.55
#